data_AF-A0A146MA29-F1
#
_entry.id   AF-A0A146MA29-F1
#
_cell.length_a   1.000
_cell.length_b   1.000
_cell.length_c   1.000
_cell.angle_alpha   90.00
_cell.angle_beta   90.00
_cell.angle_gamma   90.00
#
_symmetry.space_group_name_H-M   'P 1'
#
loop_
_entity.id
_entity.type
_entity.pdbx_description
1 polymer ?
#
loop_
_entity_poly.entity_id
_entity_poly.type
_entity_poly.pdbx_seq_one_letter_code
_entity_poly.pdbx_strand_id
1 'polypeptide(L)'
;MEHLELKKWWILGHLTDEQLEDMEYVHVYGSDRCPLEGLGGCLSALMITKGNQDVYGTGFNSMVGSTRSPLKMKNGEDYCDQNVKIEELCGIGLKKIVVGFLFGAGLTSNNELYVWGEGPDIVVSKARSVCFEVYSPDALCSRCGEKYSNLKVGGFLLNKCHKCNFLPSYNRSSPPNGVLLRRFVMAYHVFVSCLSCREICQSLHVGGYDLNYCLACDLLREVSYHDVPSKSSLAPRKIKLPVPVTILDIECGRTFLVIRTYDNRLFVWGSFGCSYYRCCVQNPDDAVIRSMSCGGNHIAVLSYPGDLYTCGSGDKGQLG
;
A
#
# COMPACT_ATOMS: atom_id res chain seq x y z
N MET A 1 -22.94 -25.35 17.12
CA MET A 1 -21.74 -25.84 17.83
C MET A 1 -20.54 -24.91 17.58
N GLU A 2 -20.40 -24.34 16.39
CA GLU A 2 -19.33 -23.36 16.07
C GLU A 2 -19.43 -22.01 16.81
N HIS A 3 -20.63 -21.49 17.08
CA HIS A 3 -20.78 -20.18 17.76
C HIS A 3 -20.30 -20.16 19.23
N LEU A 4 -20.33 -21.31 19.93
CA LEU A 4 -19.79 -21.44 21.29
C LEU A 4 -18.26 -21.31 21.33
N GLU A 5 -17.56 -21.71 20.26
CA GLU A 5 -16.11 -21.54 20.14
C GLU A 5 -15.73 -20.08 19.84
N LEU A 6 -16.54 -19.38 19.04
CA LEU A 6 -16.34 -17.95 18.78
C LEU A 6 -16.48 -17.11 20.05
N LYS A 7 -17.38 -17.49 20.98
CA LYS A 7 -17.50 -16.83 22.29
C LYS A 7 -16.26 -16.95 23.17
N LYS A 8 -15.32 -17.86 22.86
CA LYS A 8 -14.02 -17.94 23.57
C LYS A 8 -13.09 -16.78 23.18
N TRP A 9 -13.33 -16.14 22.04
CA TRP A 9 -12.64 -14.91 21.67
C TRP A 9 -13.29 -13.77 22.43
N TRP A 10 -12.58 -13.22 23.42
CA TRP A 10 -13.10 -12.19 24.32
C TRP A 10 -13.78 -11.03 23.58
N ILE A 11 -13.22 -10.62 22.43
CA ILE A 11 -13.71 -9.52 21.60
C ILE A 11 -15.04 -9.82 20.88
N LEU A 12 -15.46 -11.09 20.87
CA LEU A 12 -16.76 -11.54 20.33
C LEU A 12 -17.69 -12.07 21.43
N GLY A 13 -17.22 -12.11 22.68
CA GLY A 13 -17.93 -12.76 23.79
C GLY A 13 -19.25 -12.07 24.16
N HIS A 14 -19.37 -10.78 23.89
CA HIS A 14 -20.59 -9.99 24.13
C HIS A 14 -21.64 -10.14 23.04
N LEU A 15 -21.32 -10.76 21.89
CA LEU A 15 -22.26 -10.93 20.79
C LEU A 15 -23.35 -11.96 21.14
N THR A 16 -24.57 -11.69 20.70
CA THR A 16 -25.68 -12.65 20.84
C THR A 16 -25.47 -13.86 19.93
N ASP A 17 -26.13 -14.99 20.25
CA ASP A 17 -26.03 -16.18 19.39
C ASP A 17 -26.56 -15.90 17.97
N GLU A 18 -27.61 -15.09 17.84
CA GLU A 18 -28.15 -14.65 16.55
C GLU A 18 -27.14 -13.82 15.74
N GLN A 19 -26.41 -12.90 16.39
CA GLN A 19 -25.36 -12.11 15.73
C GLN A 19 -24.19 -13.00 15.27
N LEU A 20 -23.81 -13.98 16.07
CA LEU A 20 -22.78 -14.95 15.70
C LEU A 20 -23.23 -15.86 14.57
N GLU A 21 -24.51 -16.24 14.55
CA GLU A 21 -25.13 -17.05 13.48
C GLU A 21 -25.22 -16.29 12.16
N ASP A 22 -25.49 -14.99 12.19
CA ASP A 22 -25.53 -14.13 11.00
C ASP A 22 -24.13 -13.70 10.49
N MET A 23 -23.07 -13.95 11.25
CA MET A 23 -21.71 -13.58 10.84
C MET A 23 -21.19 -14.47 9.70
N GLU A 24 -20.90 -13.87 8.55
CA GLU A 24 -20.29 -14.54 7.38
C GLU A 24 -18.77 -14.50 7.43
N TYR A 25 -18.22 -13.36 7.85
CA TYR A 25 -16.78 -13.13 7.90
C TYR A 25 -16.42 -12.25 9.08
N VAL A 26 -15.26 -12.51 9.68
CA VAL A 26 -14.69 -11.68 10.75
C VAL A 26 -13.20 -11.48 10.53
N HIS A 27 -12.75 -10.24 10.74
CA HIS A 27 -11.34 -9.89 10.78
C HIS A 27 -11.02 -9.22 12.09
N VAL A 28 -10.22 -9.89 12.92
CA VAL A 28 -9.71 -9.36 14.18
C VAL A 28 -8.35 -8.71 13.91
N TYR A 29 -8.18 -7.48 14.38
CA TYR A 29 -6.99 -6.66 14.20
C TYR A 29 -6.74 -5.84 15.46
N GLY A 30 -5.56 -5.23 15.56
CA GLY A 30 -5.25 -4.38 16.70
C GLY A 30 -3.80 -3.97 16.73
N SER A 31 -3.50 -3.07 17.67
CA SER A 31 -2.15 -2.55 17.86
C SER A 31 -1.41 -3.41 18.88
N ASP A 32 -0.52 -4.28 18.41
CA ASP A 32 0.56 -4.75 19.26
C ASP A 32 1.57 -3.60 19.49
N ARG A 33 1.83 -3.30 20.77
CA ARG A 33 2.77 -2.30 21.36
C ARG A 33 2.22 -0.92 21.78
N CYS A 34 1.15 -0.89 22.58
CA CYS A 34 1.13 0.09 23.67
C CYS A 34 2.05 -0.45 24.78
N PRO A 35 3.06 0.29 25.28
CA PRO A 35 4.03 -0.20 26.26
C PRO A 35 3.46 -0.35 27.68
N LEU A 36 2.15 -0.27 27.85
CA LEU A 36 1.47 -0.51 29.12
C LEU A 36 1.04 -1.99 29.13
N GLU A 37 1.97 -2.84 29.51
CA GLU A 37 1.71 -4.24 29.86
C GLU A 37 0.64 -4.29 30.96
N GLY A 38 -0.47 -5.02 30.75
CA GLY A 38 -1.38 -5.42 31.84
C GLY A 38 -2.88 -5.32 31.59
N LEU A 39 -3.35 -4.68 30.51
CA LEU A 39 -4.77 -4.67 30.14
C LEU A 39 -4.91 -5.38 28.79
N GLY A 40 -5.77 -6.41 28.72
CA GLY A 40 -6.09 -7.15 27.49
C GLY A 40 -6.21 -6.20 26.29
N GLY A 41 -5.37 -6.46 25.28
CA GLY A 41 -4.90 -5.45 24.33
C GLY A 41 -5.97 -4.77 23.47
N CYS A 42 -5.59 -3.64 22.86
CA CYS A 42 -6.39 -2.84 21.93
C CYS A 42 -6.70 -3.61 20.63
N LEU A 43 -7.52 -4.65 20.73
CA LEU A 43 -8.08 -5.36 19.60
C LEU A 43 -9.42 -4.75 19.20
N SER A 44 -9.70 -4.91 17.93
CA SER A 44 -10.96 -4.60 17.29
C SER A 44 -11.31 -5.74 16.34
N ALA A 45 -12.58 -5.87 16.02
CA ALA A 45 -13.04 -6.79 15.00
C ALA A 45 -13.95 -6.06 14.03
N LEU A 46 -13.81 -6.36 12.74
CA LEU A 46 -14.78 -6.02 11.70
C LEU A 46 -15.46 -7.30 11.22
N MET A 47 -16.78 -7.27 11.11
CA MET A 47 -17.62 -8.42 10.80
C MET A 47 -18.53 -8.09 9.62
N ILE A 48 -18.76 -9.08 8.77
CA ILE A 48 -19.69 -9.00 7.63
C ILE A 48 -20.83 -9.98 7.90
N THR A 49 -22.07 -9.54 7.69
CA THR A 49 -23.28 -10.37 7.87
C THR A 49 -23.62 -11.16 6.61
N LYS A 50 -24.23 -12.35 6.76
CA LYS A 50 -24.61 -13.25 5.66
C LYS A 50 -25.73 -12.68 4.79
N GLY A 51 -26.71 -12.04 5.43
CA GLY A 51 -27.95 -11.63 4.76
C GLY A 51 -27.76 -10.45 3.81
N ASN A 52 -27.25 -9.34 4.34
CA ASN A 52 -27.18 -8.07 3.62
C ASN A 52 -25.74 -7.57 3.38
N GLN A 53 -24.73 -8.34 3.79
CA GLN A 53 -23.32 -7.96 3.70
C GLN A 53 -23.03 -6.60 4.36
N ASP A 54 -23.79 -6.27 5.40
CA ASP A 54 -23.52 -5.09 6.23
C ASP A 54 -22.29 -5.35 7.10
N VAL A 55 -21.60 -4.26 7.42
CA VAL A 55 -20.37 -4.31 8.20
C VAL A 55 -20.62 -3.77 9.59
N TYR A 56 -20.22 -4.58 10.58
CA TYR A 56 -20.25 -4.20 11.99
C TYR A 56 -18.84 -4.24 12.58
N GLY A 57 -18.63 -3.46 13.63
CA GLY A 57 -17.37 -3.37 14.34
C GLY A 57 -17.54 -3.44 15.86
N THR A 58 -16.50 -3.87 16.55
CA THR A 58 -16.41 -3.86 18.02
C THR A 58 -14.96 -3.72 18.47
N GLY A 59 -14.73 -3.32 19.72
CA GLY A 59 -13.40 -3.07 20.28
C GLY A 59 -13.01 -1.59 20.26
N PHE A 60 -11.72 -1.33 20.10
CA PHE A 60 -11.23 0.04 19.96
C PHE A 60 -11.90 0.72 18.75
N ASN A 61 -12.37 1.95 18.94
CA ASN A 61 -13.10 2.69 17.93
C ASN A 61 -12.16 3.18 16.82
N SER A 62 -11.83 2.28 15.89
CA SER A 62 -11.08 2.60 14.68
C SER A 62 -11.29 1.58 13.59
N MET A 63 -11.35 2.05 12.35
CA MET A 63 -11.43 1.21 11.15
C MET A 63 -10.06 0.74 10.65
N VAL A 64 -8.97 1.09 11.36
CA VAL A 64 -7.59 0.70 11.06
C VAL A 64 -6.86 0.28 12.33
N GLY A 65 -5.72 -0.42 12.22
CA GLY A 65 -4.99 -0.93 13.38
C GLY A 65 -4.32 0.11 14.27
N SER A 66 -4.22 1.37 13.86
CA SER A 66 -3.61 2.45 14.65
C SER A 66 -4.63 3.13 15.56
N THR A 67 -4.32 3.19 16.86
CA THR A 67 -5.12 3.91 17.85
C THR A 67 -5.14 5.43 17.69
N ARG A 68 -4.19 5.95 16.91
CA ARG A 68 -4.06 7.39 16.64
C ARG A 68 -4.80 7.83 15.38
N SER A 69 -5.42 6.89 14.66
CA SER A 69 -6.12 7.22 13.42
C SER A 69 -7.39 8.04 13.69
N PRO A 70 -7.67 9.06 12.85
CA PRO A 70 -8.95 9.75 12.87
C PRO A 70 -10.09 8.92 12.29
N LEU A 71 -9.81 7.76 11.66
CA LEU A 71 -10.84 6.88 11.12
C LEU A 71 -11.48 6.03 12.21
N LYS A 72 -12.66 6.46 12.64
CA LYS A 72 -13.48 5.82 13.66
C LYS A 72 -14.52 4.90 13.03
N MET A 73 -14.91 3.85 13.73
CA MET A 73 -16.06 3.01 13.35
C MET A 73 -17.35 3.83 13.41
N LYS A 74 -17.47 4.67 14.45
CA LYS A 74 -18.57 5.61 14.64
C LYS A 74 -18.12 6.78 15.53
N ASN A 75 -18.83 7.90 15.50
CA ASN A 75 -18.56 9.01 16.42
C ASN A 75 -18.83 8.56 17.88
N GLY A 76 -17.82 8.63 18.75
CA GLY A 76 -17.95 8.26 20.15
C GLY A 76 -16.67 7.65 20.73
N GLU A 77 -16.82 7.04 21.91
CA GLU A 77 -15.76 6.28 22.60
C GLU A 77 -15.60 4.86 22.03
N ASP A 78 -14.77 4.05 22.66
CA ASP A 78 -14.52 2.65 22.28
C ASP A 78 -15.76 1.77 22.52
N TYR A 79 -15.91 0.73 21.69
CA TYR A 79 -17.09 -0.14 21.64
C TYR A 79 -16.74 -1.58 22.03
N CYS A 80 -15.95 -1.76 23.09
CA CYS A 80 -15.42 -3.07 23.50
C CYS A 80 -16.49 -4.14 23.78
N ASP A 81 -17.68 -3.73 24.22
CA ASP A 81 -18.81 -4.61 24.54
C ASP A 81 -20.05 -4.33 23.68
N GLN A 82 -19.85 -3.67 22.53
CA GLN A 82 -20.94 -3.29 21.64
C GLN A 82 -20.63 -3.67 20.20
N ASN A 83 -21.66 -4.10 19.48
CA ASN A 83 -21.60 -4.36 18.05
C ASN A 83 -22.18 -3.17 17.29
N VAL A 84 -21.33 -2.36 16.66
CA VAL A 84 -21.73 -1.11 16.01
C VAL A 84 -21.73 -1.25 14.49
N LYS A 85 -22.82 -0.83 13.85
CA LYS A 85 -22.90 -0.77 12.39
C LYS A 85 -22.00 0.35 11.84
N ILE A 86 -21.22 0.05 10.81
CA ILE A 86 -20.31 0.99 10.14
C ILE A 86 -20.92 1.35 8.79
N GLU A 87 -21.68 2.44 8.77
CA GLU A 87 -22.48 2.85 7.62
C GLU A 87 -21.63 3.08 6.36
N GLU A 88 -20.38 3.55 6.52
CA GLU A 88 -19.46 3.83 5.43
C GLU A 88 -19.01 2.58 4.66
N LEU A 89 -19.10 1.39 5.28
CA LEU A 89 -18.76 0.11 4.65
C LEU A 89 -20.00 -0.70 4.23
N CYS A 90 -21.18 -0.33 4.72
CA CYS A 90 -22.45 -0.98 4.35
C CYS A 90 -22.87 -0.61 2.92
N GLY A 91 -23.60 -1.51 2.26
CA GLY A 91 -24.06 -1.30 0.88
C GLY A 91 -22.98 -1.43 -0.21
N ILE A 92 -21.71 -1.62 0.16
CA ILE A 92 -20.61 -1.90 -0.78
C ILE A 92 -20.67 -3.35 -1.29
N GLY A 93 -21.24 -4.28 -0.50
CA GLY A 93 -21.28 -5.71 -0.83
C GLY A 93 -19.94 -6.41 -0.63
N LEU A 94 -19.28 -6.12 0.50
CA LEU A 94 -18.00 -6.72 0.87
C LEU A 94 -18.20 -8.19 1.23
N LYS A 95 -17.28 -9.06 0.78
CA LYS A 95 -17.19 -10.47 1.18
C LYS A 95 -15.96 -10.78 2.04
N LYS A 96 -14.96 -9.90 2.01
CA LYS A 96 -13.72 -10.04 2.79
C LYS A 96 -13.19 -8.67 3.16
N ILE A 97 -12.72 -8.53 4.40
CA ILE A 97 -12.07 -7.34 4.94
C ILE A 97 -10.70 -7.74 5.50
N VAL A 98 -9.68 -6.91 5.24
CA VAL A 98 -8.35 -7.04 5.83
C VAL A 98 -7.90 -5.66 6.32
N VAL A 99 -7.31 -5.60 7.51
CA VAL A 99 -6.96 -4.33 8.17
C VAL A 99 -5.48 -4.29 8.52
N GLY A 100 -4.78 -3.32 7.92
CA GLY A 100 -3.40 -2.97 8.26
C GLY A 100 -3.33 -1.88 9.34
N PHE A 101 -2.14 -1.34 9.56
CA PHE A 101 -1.89 -0.36 10.63
C PHE A 101 -2.54 1.00 10.35
N LEU A 102 -2.48 1.50 9.11
CA LEU A 102 -3.03 2.82 8.73
C LEU A 102 -4.09 2.74 7.62
N PHE A 103 -4.48 1.53 7.24
CA PHE A 103 -5.42 1.30 6.15
C PHE A 103 -6.24 0.05 6.41
N GLY A 104 -7.36 -0.06 5.71
CA GLY A 104 -8.01 -1.34 5.48
C GLY A 104 -8.38 -1.50 4.01
N ALA A 105 -8.66 -2.73 3.63
CA ALA A 105 -9.07 -3.09 2.29
C ALA A 105 -10.23 -4.08 2.35
N GLY A 106 -11.11 -3.98 1.37
CA GLY A 106 -12.29 -4.82 1.22
C GLY A 106 -12.38 -5.37 -0.19
N LEU A 107 -12.74 -6.64 -0.30
CA LEU A 107 -13.03 -7.30 -1.57
C LEU A 107 -14.53 -7.57 -1.66
N THR A 108 -15.16 -7.20 -2.76
CA THR A 108 -16.60 -7.44 -2.98
C THR A 108 -16.87 -8.78 -3.65
N SER A 109 -18.13 -9.23 -3.60
CA SER A 109 -18.62 -10.39 -4.35
C SER A 109 -18.39 -10.27 -5.87
N ASN A 110 -18.36 -9.04 -6.40
CA ASN A 110 -18.10 -8.72 -7.80
C ASN A 110 -16.61 -8.53 -8.12
N ASN A 111 -15.71 -8.97 -7.23
CA ASN A 111 -14.26 -8.90 -7.37
C ASN A 111 -13.70 -7.48 -7.46
N GLU A 112 -14.38 -6.52 -6.83
CA GLU A 112 -13.96 -5.13 -6.77
C GLU A 112 -13.18 -4.85 -5.49
N LEU A 113 -12.08 -4.10 -5.61
CA LEU A 113 -11.24 -3.72 -4.48
C LEU A 113 -11.65 -2.35 -3.95
N TYR A 114 -11.88 -2.28 -2.65
CA TYR A 114 -12.05 -1.04 -1.90
C TYR A 114 -10.89 -0.87 -0.92
N VAL A 115 -10.45 0.36 -0.71
CA VAL A 115 -9.46 0.70 0.32
C VAL A 115 -9.91 1.93 1.09
N TRP A 116 -9.54 2.02 2.36
CA TRP A 116 -9.76 3.19 3.22
C TRP A 116 -8.52 3.50 4.06
N GLY A 117 -8.52 4.67 4.70
CA GLY A 117 -7.37 5.18 5.43
C GLY A 117 -6.34 5.85 4.55
N GLU A 118 -5.12 5.94 5.08
CA GLU A 118 -3.99 6.52 4.36
C GLU A 118 -3.53 5.59 3.22
N GLY A 119 -4.06 4.36 3.20
CA GLY A 119 -3.75 3.31 2.23
C GLY A 119 -2.41 2.65 2.53
N PRO A 120 -2.11 1.51 1.88
CA PRO A 120 -0.73 1.15 1.58
C PRO A 120 -0.16 2.08 0.49
N ASP A 121 -0.97 3.00 -0.05
CA ASP A 121 -0.53 4.13 -0.84
C ASP A 121 0.40 5.02 -0.02
N ILE A 122 1.69 4.98 -0.34
CA ILE A 122 2.48 6.17 -0.11
C ILE A 122 1.94 7.16 -1.12
N VAL A 123 1.11 8.09 -0.66
CA VAL A 123 1.17 9.47 -1.17
C VAL A 123 2.65 9.73 -1.35
N VAL A 124 3.15 9.83 -2.60
CA VAL A 124 4.54 10.19 -2.86
C VAL A 124 4.69 11.53 -2.18
N SER A 125 5.14 11.50 -0.93
CA SER A 125 5.35 12.72 -0.18
C SER A 125 6.35 13.50 -1.00
N LYS A 126 6.28 14.84 -0.97
CA LYS A 126 7.28 15.67 -1.66
C LYS A 126 8.73 15.22 -1.35
N ALA A 127 8.95 14.52 -0.23
CA ALA A 127 10.21 13.92 0.18
C ALA A 127 10.67 12.65 -0.58
N ARG A 128 9.89 12.07 -1.51
CA ARG A 128 10.27 10.83 -2.26
C ARG A 128 10.36 11.00 -3.79
N SER A 129 10.23 12.23 -4.27
CA SER A 129 10.47 12.59 -5.67
C SER A 129 11.40 13.79 -5.76
N VAL A 130 12.14 13.92 -6.85
CA VAL A 130 12.94 15.10 -7.17
C VAL A 130 12.54 15.63 -8.53
N CYS A 131 12.43 16.95 -8.66
CA CYS A 131 12.27 17.60 -9.95
C CYS A 131 13.62 18.08 -10.47
N PHE A 132 13.89 17.94 -11.77
CA PHE A 132 15.01 18.59 -12.44
C PHE A 132 14.49 19.54 -13.51
N GLU A 133 15.25 20.61 -13.77
CA GLU A 133 14.99 21.49 -14.90
C GLU A 133 15.24 20.79 -16.23
N VAL A 134 14.28 20.91 -17.14
CA VAL A 134 14.45 20.50 -18.53
C VAL A 134 15.49 21.39 -19.19
N TYR A 135 16.30 20.79 -20.06
CA TYR A 135 17.32 21.51 -20.80
C TYR A 135 16.72 22.68 -21.59
N SER A 136 17.33 23.86 -21.41
CA SER A 136 17.03 25.05 -22.21
C SER A 136 18.35 25.68 -22.70
N PRO A 137 18.53 25.86 -24.03
CA PRO A 137 19.80 26.33 -24.61
C PRO A 137 20.29 27.70 -24.10
N ASP A 138 19.36 28.57 -23.71
CA ASP A 138 19.65 29.94 -23.29
C ASP A 138 19.62 30.13 -21.77
N ALA A 139 19.33 29.07 -21.02
CA ALA A 139 19.28 29.15 -19.56
C ALA A 139 20.68 29.25 -18.94
N LEU A 140 20.83 30.18 -18.00
CA LEU A 140 22.06 30.44 -17.28
C LEU A 140 22.05 29.78 -15.90
N CYS A 141 23.24 29.35 -15.47
CA CYS A 141 23.45 28.68 -14.20
C CYS A 141 23.21 29.62 -13.04
N SER A 142 22.25 29.28 -12.17
CA SER A 142 21.92 30.10 -11.01
C SER A 142 23.04 30.19 -9.95
N ARG A 143 24.07 29.35 -10.05
CA ARG A 143 25.25 29.39 -9.14
C ARG A 143 26.43 30.18 -9.69
N CYS A 144 26.63 30.23 -11.00
CA CYS A 144 27.87 30.77 -11.59
C CYS A 144 27.69 31.59 -12.87
N GLY A 145 26.45 31.74 -13.36
CA GLY A 145 26.11 32.56 -14.53
C GLY A 145 26.42 31.94 -15.89
N GLU A 146 27.12 30.81 -15.97
CA GLU A 146 27.43 30.13 -17.24
C GLU A 146 26.24 29.43 -17.87
N LYS A 147 26.29 29.18 -19.19
CA LYS A 147 25.26 28.41 -19.87
C LYS A 147 25.15 26.97 -19.35
N TYR A 148 23.93 26.47 -19.25
CA TYR A 148 23.72 25.04 -19.04
C TYR A 148 24.09 24.23 -20.30
N SER A 149 24.66 23.05 -20.08
CA SER A 149 24.79 21.99 -21.07
C SER A 149 23.63 21.01 -20.95
N ASN A 150 23.37 20.25 -22.02
CA ASN A 150 22.36 19.19 -21.97
C ASN A 150 22.95 17.91 -21.33
N LEU A 151 22.28 17.41 -20.30
CA LEU A 151 22.50 16.08 -19.75
C LEU A 151 21.39 15.17 -20.27
N LYS A 152 21.73 14.23 -21.15
CA LYS A 152 20.81 13.19 -21.58
C LYS A 152 20.79 12.06 -20.57
N VAL A 153 19.61 11.76 -20.01
CA VAL A 153 19.42 10.66 -19.07
C VAL A 153 18.02 10.08 -19.18
N GLY A 154 17.92 8.77 -19.43
CA GLY A 154 16.68 8.02 -19.47
C GLY A 154 15.58 8.63 -20.35
N GLY A 155 15.95 9.07 -21.56
CA GLY A 155 15.05 9.72 -22.52
C GLY A 155 14.81 11.23 -22.30
N PHE A 156 15.37 11.83 -21.25
CA PHE A 156 15.20 13.25 -20.94
C PHE A 156 16.47 14.05 -21.19
N LEU A 157 16.30 15.33 -21.56
CA LEU A 157 17.38 16.32 -21.60
C LEU A 157 17.21 17.26 -20.42
N LEU A 158 18.20 17.28 -19.51
CA LEU A 158 18.19 18.08 -18.28
C LEU A 158 19.29 19.14 -18.30
N ASN A 159 19.09 20.26 -17.60
CA ASN A 159 20.13 21.27 -17.42
C ASN A 159 21.27 20.73 -16.52
N LYS A 160 22.52 20.80 -16.99
CA LYS A 160 23.73 20.58 -16.17
C LYS A 160 24.76 21.66 -16.46
N CYS A 161 25.25 22.35 -15.43
CA CYS A 161 26.27 23.38 -15.63
C CYS A 161 27.63 22.73 -15.92
N HIS A 162 28.25 23.08 -17.05
CA HIS A 162 29.55 22.54 -17.43
C HIS A 162 30.70 23.02 -16.52
N LYS A 163 30.56 24.20 -15.89
CA LYS A 163 31.61 24.81 -15.06
C LYS A 163 31.60 24.32 -13.62
N CYS A 164 30.44 24.34 -12.97
CA CYS A 164 30.32 23.98 -11.54
C CYS A 164 29.62 22.64 -11.29
N ASN A 165 29.32 21.88 -12.34
CA ASN A 165 28.59 20.60 -12.29
C ASN A 165 27.20 20.68 -11.62
N PHE A 166 26.68 21.88 -11.38
CA PHE A 166 25.37 22.06 -10.76
C PHE A 166 24.26 21.53 -11.65
N LEU A 167 23.43 20.67 -11.06
CA LEU A 167 22.21 20.14 -11.66
C LEU A 167 21.02 20.78 -10.93
N PRO A 168 20.25 21.68 -11.56
CA PRO A 168 19.14 22.35 -10.90
C PRO A 168 18.05 21.34 -10.53
N SER A 169 17.88 21.14 -9.23
CA SER A 169 16.97 20.14 -8.67
C SER A 169 16.11 20.73 -7.56
N TYR A 170 14.84 20.36 -7.52
CA TYR A 170 13.85 20.84 -6.56
C TYR A 170 13.18 19.66 -5.85
N ASN A 171 13.54 19.49 -4.58
CA ASN A 171 12.92 18.51 -3.68
C ASN A 171 12.31 19.18 -2.43
N ARG A 172 12.98 20.21 -1.90
CA ARG A 172 12.65 20.93 -0.66
C ARG A 172 12.37 22.42 -0.88
N SER A 173 12.52 22.90 -2.11
CA SER A 173 12.37 24.30 -2.50
C SER A 173 11.44 24.44 -3.70
N SER A 174 10.77 25.58 -3.81
CA SER A 174 9.97 25.94 -4.98
C SER A 174 10.88 26.33 -6.15
N PRO A 175 10.56 25.92 -7.38
CA PRO A 175 11.30 26.34 -8.57
C PRO A 175 10.99 27.80 -8.96
N PRO A 176 11.87 28.43 -9.76
CA PRO A 176 11.58 29.72 -10.39
C PRO A 176 10.37 29.65 -11.33
N ASN A 177 9.66 30.78 -11.46
CA ASN A 177 8.52 30.88 -12.38
C ASN A 177 8.96 30.73 -13.84
N GLY A 178 8.15 30.03 -14.64
CA GLY A 178 8.37 29.86 -16.08
C GLY A 178 9.39 28.78 -16.46
N VAL A 179 9.94 28.04 -15.51
CA VAL A 179 10.88 26.95 -15.77
C VAL A 179 10.14 25.62 -15.91
N LEU A 180 10.45 24.89 -16.98
CA LEU A 180 9.90 23.55 -17.21
C LEU A 180 10.65 22.51 -16.38
N LEU A 181 9.91 21.67 -15.65
CA LEU A 181 10.46 20.63 -14.79
C LEU A 181 10.00 19.24 -15.20
N ARG A 182 10.86 18.25 -14.97
CA ARG A 182 10.51 16.82 -14.97
C ARG A 182 10.68 16.26 -13.58
N ARG A 183 9.68 15.49 -13.11
CA ARG A 183 9.67 14.90 -11.77
C ARG A 183 9.96 13.41 -11.85
N PHE A 184 10.90 12.95 -11.04
CA PHE A 184 11.32 11.55 -11.01
C PHE A 184 11.15 10.93 -9.63
N VAL A 185 10.87 9.62 -9.61
CA VAL A 185 10.77 8.82 -8.39
C VAL A 185 12.17 8.43 -7.92
N MET A 186 12.51 8.79 -6.67
CA MET A 186 13.78 8.39 -6.07
C MET A 186 13.79 6.87 -5.76
N ALA A 187 14.91 6.19 -5.98
CA ALA A 187 15.09 4.74 -5.90
C ALA A 187 15.33 4.20 -4.47
N TYR A 188 14.79 4.86 -3.44
CA TYR A 188 14.98 4.44 -2.04
C TYR A 188 14.33 3.09 -1.74
N HIS A 189 15.09 2.00 -1.92
CA HIS A 189 14.68 0.62 -1.62
C HIS A 189 13.37 0.18 -2.28
N VAL A 190 12.88 0.88 -3.30
CA VAL A 190 11.61 0.57 -3.99
C VAL A 190 11.95 -0.12 -5.31
N PHE A 191 11.50 -1.36 -5.50
CA PHE A 191 11.56 -1.99 -6.82
C PHE A 191 10.42 -1.47 -7.67
N VAL A 192 10.75 -0.70 -8.72
CA VAL A 192 9.77 -0.10 -9.62
C VAL A 192 9.86 -0.78 -10.98
N SER A 193 8.77 -1.34 -11.49
CA SER A 193 8.74 -1.85 -12.87
C SER A 193 8.70 -0.70 -13.88
N CYS A 194 9.40 -0.86 -14.99
CA CYS A 194 9.31 0.02 -16.14
C CYS A 194 7.88 0.00 -16.70
N LEU A 195 7.32 1.16 -17.03
CA LEU A 195 5.98 1.22 -17.62
C LEU A 195 5.93 0.71 -19.06
N SER A 196 7.06 0.74 -19.78
CA SER A 196 7.14 0.31 -21.18
C SER A 196 7.37 -1.19 -21.29
N CYS A 197 8.42 -1.75 -20.66
CA CYS A 197 8.78 -3.16 -20.79
C CYS A 197 8.44 -4.05 -19.58
N ARG A 198 7.96 -3.48 -18.47
CA ARG A 198 7.68 -4.18 -17.20
C ARG A 198 8.88 -4.74 -16.42
N GLU A 199 10.10 -4.68 -16.98
CA GLU A 199 11.34 -5.03 -16.28
C GLU A 199 11.55 -4.19 -15.00
N ILE A 200 12.25 -4.76 -14.02
CA ILE A 200 12.57 -4.07 -12.76
C ILE A 200 13.60 -2.98 -13.04
N CYS A 201 13.26 -1.73 -12.74
CA CYS A 201 14.18 -0.60 -12.81
C CYS A 201 15.29 -0.74 -11.77
N GLN A 202 16.49 -0.34 -12.16
CA GLN A 202 17.66 -0.24 -11.30
C GLN A 202 17.79 1.19 -10.73
N SER A 203 18.67 1.34 -9.75
CA SER A 203 19.05 2.65 -9.23
C SER A 203 20.08 3.30 -10.14
N LEU A 204 19.82 4.53 -10.60
CA LEU A 204 20.76 5.37 -11.32
C LEU A 204 21.04 6.64 -10.51
N HIS A 205 22.31 6.91 -10.23
CA HIS A 205 22.72 8.10 -9.49
C HIS A 205 22.77 9.35 -10.39
N VAL A 206 21.93 10.34 -10.11
CA VAL A 206 21.81 11.59 -10.89
C VAL A 206 21.74 12.79 -9.94
N GLY A 207 22.75 13.66 -10.00
CA GLY A 207 22.74 14.93 -9.28
C GLY A 207 22.64 14.81 -7.76
N GLY A 208 23.18 13.74 -7.17
CA GLY A 208 23.09 13.47 -5.73
C GLY A 208 21.84 12.69 -5.31
N TYR A 209 21.04 12.22 -6.27
CA TYR A 209 19.83 11.43 -6.01
C TYR A 209 19.91 10.09 -6.72
N ASP A 210 19.46 9.04 -6.04
CA ASP A 210 19.26 7.74 -6.66
C ASP A 210 17.86 7.71 -7.28
N LEU A 211 17.77 7.43 -8.59
CA LEU A 211 16.52 7.46 -9.37
C LEU A 211 16.21 6.09 -9.97
N ASN A 212 14.93 5.78 -10.14
CA ASN A 212 14.53 4.54 -10.80
C ASN A 212 14.75 4.62 -12.32
N TYR A 213 15.58 3.74 -12.85
CA TYR A 213 16.01 3.71 -14.25
C TYR A 213 15.85 2.32 -14.88
N CYS A 214 15.16 2.25 -16.01
CA CYS A 214 15.06 1.03 -16.79
C CYS A 214 16.21 0.96 -17.81
N LEU A 215 17.10 -0.02 -17.64
CA LEU A 215 18.19 -0.28 -18.60
C LEU A 215 17.67 -0.68 -19.98
N ALA A 216 16.67 -1.56 -20.03
CA ALA A 216 16.16 -2.12 -21.29
C ALA A 216 15.53 -1.06 -22.20
N CYS A 217 14.83 -0.09 -21.61
CA CYS A 217 14.17 0.98 -22.36
C CYS A 217 14.95 2.29 -22.42
N ASP A 218 16.06 2.41 -21.69
CA ASP A 218 16.72 3.70 -21.41
C ASP A 218 15.71 4.76 -20.91
N LEU A 219 14.95 4.44 -19.86
CA LEU A 219 13.90 5.32 -19.33
C LEU A 219 14.05 5.59 -17.84
N LEU A 220 14.05 6.87 -17.45
CA LEU A 220 13.83 7.27 -16.07
C LEU A 220 12.34 7.16 -15.72
N ARG A 221 12.03 6.75 -14.49
CA ARG A 221 10.65 6.73 -14.00
C ARG A 221 10.17 8.15 -13.68
N GLU A 222 9.51 8.78 -14.66
CA GLU A 222 8.77 10.02 -14.45
C GLU A 222 7.51 9.77 -13.60
N VAL A 223 7.18 10.74 -12.73
CA VAL A 223 5.89 10.78 -12.04
C VAL A 223 4.85 11.39 -12.98
N SER A 224 4.02 10.56 -13.60
CA SER A 224 2.81 11.06 -14.29
C SER A 224 1.79 11.44 -13.22
N TYR A 225 1.45 12.73 -13.13
CA TYR A 225 0.39 13.22 -12.24
C TYR A 225 -1.02 12.74 -12.66
N HIS A 226 -1.17 12.12 -13.83
CA HIS A 226 -2.47 11.67 -14.32
C HIS A 226 -2.98 10.36 -13.68
N ASP A 227 -2.12 9.58 -13.02
CA ASP A 227 -2.49 8.27 -12.45
C ASP A 227 -2.43 8.18 -10.92
N VAL A 228 -2.33 9.31 -10.22
CA VAL A 228 -2.40 9.33 -8.75
C VAL A 228 -3.58 10.21 -8.33
N PRO A 229 -4.70 9.63 -7.87
CA PRO A 229 -5.78 10.41 -7.29
C PRO A 229 -5.25 11.28 -6.15
N SER A 230 -5.23 12.61 -6.35
CA SER A 230 -4.70 13.60 -5.40
C SER A 230 -5.68 13.94 -4.27
N LYS A 231 -6.52 13.00 -3.87
CA LYS A 231 -7.34 13.16 -2.67
C LYS A 231 -7.11 11.94 -1.80
N SER A 232 -6.29 12.08 -0.76
CA SER A 232 -6.34 11.18 0.40
C SER A 232 -7.73 11.26 1.01
N SER A 233 -8.68 10.55 0.41
CA SER A 233 -9.94 10.27 1.06
C SER A 233 -9.68 9.14 2.05
N LEU A 234 -9.84 9.44 3.33
CA LEU A 234 -9.82 8.42 4.37
C LEU A 234 -11.03 7.47 4.23
N ALA A 235 -12.10 7.90 3.55
CA ALA A 235 -13.29 7.09 3.33
C ALA A 235 -13.04 5.92 2.36
N PRO A 236 -13.81 4.82 2.49
CA PRO A 236 -13.78 3.69 1.57
C PRO A 236 -13.94 4.14 0.11
N ARG A 237 -12.99 3.73 -0.73
CA ARG A 237 -12.98 4.05 -2.15
C ARG A 237 -12.66 2.83 -3.00
N LYS A 238 -13.38 2.69 -4.11
CA LYS A 238 -13.08 1.69 -5.12
C LYS A 238 -11.76 2.00 -5.82
N ILE A 239 -10.91 1.00 -5.98
CA ILE A 239 -9.64 1.08 -6.67
C ILE A 239 -9.70 0.29 -7.97
N LYS A 240 -9.12 0.86 -9.03
CA LYS A 240 -8.82 0.14 -10.26
C LYS A 240 -7.34 -0.22 -10.30
N LEU A 241 -7.05 -1.48 -10.60
CA LEU A 241 -5.68 -1.93 -10.84
C LEU A 241 -5.19 -1.41 -12.20
N PRO A 242 -3.87 -1.18 -12.35
CA PRO A 242 -3.29 -0.61 -13.59
C PRO A 242 -3.34 -1.57 -14.79
N VAL A 243 -3.79 -2.81 -14.58
CA VAL A 243 -3.95 -3.85 -15.59
C VAL A 243 -5.35 -4.46 -15.45
N PRO A 244 -5.99 -4.88 -16.56
CA PRO A 244 -7.29 -5.54 -16.51
C PRO A 244 -7.11 -6.94 -15.92
N VAL A 245 -7.37 -7.08 -14.62
CA VAL A 245 -7.29 -8.34 -13.89
C VAL A 245 -8.50 -8.51 -12.99
N THR A 246 -8.91 -9.75 -12.81
CA THR A 246 -9.96 -10.12 -11.87
C THR A 246 -9.32 -10.54 -10.55
N ILE A 247 -9.69 -9.84 -9.48
CA ILE A 247 -9.17 -10.12 -8.13
C ILE A 247 -9.88 -11.36 -7.59
N LEU A 248 -9.09 -12.32 -7.11
CA LEU A 248 -9.55 -13.55 -6.50
C LEU A 248 -9.55 -13.43 -4.98
N ASP A 249 -8.48 -12.88 -4.40
CA ASP A 249 -8.33 -12.80 -2.94
C ASP A 249 -7.43 -11.63 -2.53
N ILE A 250 -7.55 -11.20 -1.27
CA ILE A 250 -6.72 -10.17 -0.64
C ILE A 250 -6.23 -10.60 0.74
N GLU A 251 -5.02 -10.21 1.09
CA GLU A 251 -4.41 -10.36 2.42
C GLU A 251 -3.62 -9.10 2.76
N CYS A 252 -3.40 -8.78 4.03
CA CYS A 252 -2.54 -7.65 4.38
C CYS A 252 -1.65 -7.93 5.58
N GLY A 253 -0.44 -7.36 5.55
CA GLY A 253 0.36 -7.20 6.75
C GLY A 253 0.20 -5.82 7.36
N ARG A 254 1.18 -5.39 8.14
CA ARG A 254 1.13 -4.13 8.88
C ARG A 254 1.00 -2.91 7.96
N THR A 255 1.76 -2.90 6.87
CA THR A 255 1.92 -1.72 5.98
C THR A 255 1.81 -2.06 4.51
N PHE A 256 1.37 -3.28 4.17
CA PHE A 256 1.22 -3.74 2.79
C PHE A 256 -0.02 -4.59 2.61
N LEU A 257 -0.59 -4.52 1.41
CA LEU A 257 -1.70 -5.31 0.88
C LEU A 257 -1.14 -6.24 -0.20
N VAL A 258 -1.60 -7.48 -0.17
CA VAL A 258 -1.33 -8.53 -1.13
C VAL A 258 -2.63 -8.85 -1.85
N ILE A 259 -2.60 -8.86 -3.18
CA ILE A 259 -3.77 -9.09 -4.03
C ILE A 259 -3.44 -10.27 -4.95
N ARG A 260 -4.23 -11.34 -4.84
CA ARG A 260 -4.17 -12.48 -5.76
C ARG A 260 -5.25 -12.36 -6.80
N THR A 261 -4.91 -12.70 -8.04
CA THR A 261 -5.83 -12.67 -9.18
C THR A 261 -6.17 -14.09 -9.67
N TYR A 262 -7.23 -14.20 -10.47
CA TYR A 262 -7.64 -15.48 -11.07
C TYR A 262 -6.62 -16.08 -12.04
N ASP A 263 -5.84 -15.23 -12.71
CA ASP A 263 -4.76 -15.64 -13.60
C ASP A 263 -3.43 -15.87 -12.88
N ASN A 264 -3.51 -16.22 -11.59
CA ASN A 264 -2.38 -16.63 -10.76
C ASN A 264 -1.28 -15.57 -10.57
N ARG A 265 -1.63 -14.28 -10.65
CA ARG A 265 -0.69 -13.18 -10.34
C ARG A 265 -0.83 -12.74 -8.90
N LEU A 266 0.29 -12.30 -8.35
CA LEU A 266 0.39 -11.76 -7.00
C LEU A 266 0.84 -10.31 -7.06
N PHE A 267 0.00 -9.36 -6.64
CA PHE A 267 0.39 -7.97 -6.50
C PHE A 267 0.69 -7.66 -5.04
N VAL A 268 1.80 -6.97 -4.79
CA VAL A 268 2.11 -6.42 -3.47
C VAL A 268 2.09 -4.89 -3.58
N TRP A 269 1.35 -4.29 -2.67
CA TRP A 269 1.16 -2.85 -2.58
C TRP A 269 1.43 -2.40 -1.16
N GLY A 270 2.44 -1.56 -0.95
CA GLY A 270 2.79 -1.03 0.36
C GLY A 270 4.23 -1.31 0.77
N SER A 271 4.55 -1.03 2.02
CA SER A 271 5.88 -1.26 2.57
C SER A 271 6.01 -2.71 3.06
N PHE A 272 6.98 -3.44 2.51
CA PHE A 272 7.32 -4.81 2.87
C PHE A 272 8.84 -4.90 3.09
N GLY A 273 9.26 -5.17 4.33
CA GLY A 273 10.67 -5.04 4.75
C GLY A 273 11.14 -3.58 4.67
N CYS A 274 12.35 -3.37 4.15
CA CYS A 274 12.89 -2.03 3.89
C CYS A 274 12.39 -1.40 2.57
N SER A 275 11.52 -2.12 1.85
CA SER A 275 11.15 -1.80 0.48
C SER A 275 9.68 -1.40 0.35
N TYR A 276 9.37 -0.61 -0.66
CA TYR A 276 8.00 -0.33 -1.06
C TYR A 276 7.70 -1.03 -2.38
N TYR A 277 6.52 -1.64 -2.47
CA TYR A 277 6.07 -2.37 -3.64
C TYR A 277 4.76 -1.77 -4.15
N ARG A 278 4.60 -1.75 -5.47
CA ARG A 278 3.33 -1.48 -6.17
C ARG A 278 3.34 -2.20 -7.51
N CYS A 279 3.62 -3.50 -7.45
CA CYS A 279 3.90 -4.30 -8.63
C CYS A 279 3.34 -5.72 -8.48
N CYS A 280 3.24 -6.40 -9.61
CA CYS A 280 3.16 -7.85 -9.63
C CYS A 280 4.52 -8.40 -9.19
N VAL A 281 4.51 -9.34 -8.25
CA VAL A 281 5.69 -10.08 -7.81
C VAL A 281 5.99 -11.15 -8.85
N GLN A 282 7.28 -11.40 -9.08
CA GLN A 282 7.72 -12.49 -9.94
C GLN A 282 7.53 -13.83 -9.21
N ASN A 283 7.01 -14.81 -9.94
CA ASN A 283 6.87 -16.18 -9.50
C ASN A 283 7.84 -17.03 -10.33
N PRO A 284 9.12 -17.12 -9.95
CA PRO A 284 10.15 -17.74 -10.77
C PRO A 284 9.91 -19.24 -11.01
N ASP A 285 9.16 -19.88 -10.10
CA ASP A 285 8.85 -21.31 -10.16
C ASP A 285 7.50 -21.60 -10.86
N ASP A 286 6.84 -20.57 -11.40
CA ASP A 286 5.49 -20.65 -11.99
C ASP A 286 4.47 -21.37 -11.07
N ALA A 287 4.68 -21.31 -9.75
CA ALA A 287 3.87 -22.01 -8.76
C ALA A 287 2.40 -21.56 -8.81
N VAL A 288 1.46 -22.49 -8.84
CA VAL A 288 0.03 -22.15 -8.81
C VAL A 288 -0.39 -21.86 -7.38
N ILE A 289 -0.72 -20.61 -7.09
CA ILE A 289 -1.06 -20.15 -5.75
C ILE A 289 -2.42 -20.72 -5.35
N ARG A 290 -2.44 -21.48 -4.25
CA ARG A 290 -3.66 -22.03 -3.63
C ARG A 290 -4.25 -21.05 -2.61
N SER A 291 -3.45 -20.58 -1.67
CA SER A 291 -3.86 -19.65 -0.62
C SER A 291 -2.67 -18.83 -0.10
N MET A 292 -2.96 -17.76 0.65
CA MET A 292 -1.96 -16.84 1.17
C MET A 292 -2.30 -16.46 2.60
N SER A 293 -1.29 -16.05 3.36
CA SER A 293 -1.46 -15.41 4.66
C SER A 293 -0.37 -14.37 4.87
N CYS A 294 -0.69 -13.27 5.54
CA CYS A 294 0.26 -12.23 5.87
C CYS A 294 0.37 -12.07 7.38
N GLY A 295 1.60 -12.06 7.87
CA GLY A 295 1.90 -11.52 9.19
C GLY A 295 2.23 -10.04 9.13
N GLY A 296 2.73 -9.48 10.24
CA GLY A 296 3.07 -8.05 10.30
C GLY A 296 4.02 -7.59 9.20
N ASN A 297 5.07 -8.37 8.90
CA ASN A 297 6.11 -8.06 7.90
C ASN A 297 6.57 -9.30 7.12
N HIS A 298 5.72 -10.31 6.96
CA HIS A 298 6.04 -11.53 6.19
C HIS A 298 4.80 -12.06 5.48
N ILE A 299 5.02 -12.84 4.43
CA ILE A 299 3.98 -13.48 3.63
C ILE A 299 4.27 -14.98 3.61
N ALA A 300 3.22 -15.79 3.74
CA ALA A 300 3.23 -17.21 3.48
C ALA A 300 2.29 -17.51 2.30
N VAL A 301 2.76 -18.32 1.35
CA VAL A 301 2.00 -18.73 0.16
C VAL A 301 1.99 -20.24 0.11
N LEU A 302 0.81 -20.83 0.06
CA LEU A 302 0.62 -22.25 -0.21
C LEU A 302 0.35 -22.41 -1.70
N SER A 303 1.08 -23.29 -2.37
CA SER A 303 0.88 -23.63 -3.78
C SER A 303 0.05 -24.91 -3.96
N TYR A 304 -0.35 -25.19 -5.20
CA TYR A 304 -0.57 -26.56 -5.66
C TYR A 304 0.77 -27.11 -6.18
N PRO A 305 1.20 -28.31 -5.75
CA PRO A 305 0.43 -29.35 -5.05
C PRO A 305 0.34 -29.22 -3.53
N GLY A 306 1.16 -28.36 -2.91
CA GLY A 306 1.16 -28.18 -1.46
C GLY A 306 2.44 -27.56 -0.89
N ASP A 307 3.32 -27.03 -1.73
CA ASP A 307 4.56 -26.41 -1.27
C ASP A 307 4.27 -25.09 -0.57
N LEU A 308 4.97 -24.85 0.55
CA LEU A 308 4.88 -23.65 1.35
C LEU A 308 6.07 -22.74 1.06
N TYR A 309 5.78 -21.52 0.60
CA TYR A 309 6.75 -20.47 0.38
C TYR A 309 6.58 -19.38 1.43
N THR A 310 7.67 -18.91 2.03
CA THR A 310 7.65 -17.82 3.00
C THR A 310 8.66 -16.74 2.61
N CYS A 311 8.32 -15.47 2.80
CA CYS A 311 9.24 -14.36 2.55
C CYS A 311 8.98 -13.17 3.48
N GLY A 312 9.95 -12.26 3.59
CA GLY A 312 9.88 -11.07 4.44
C GLY A 312 10.80 -11.16 5.66
N SER A 313 10.36 -10.62 6.80
CA SER A 313 11.15 -10.63 8.04
C SER A 313 11.27 -12.06 8.57
N GLY A 314 12.50 -12.52 8.80
CA GLY A 314 12.84 -13.81 9.43
C GLY A 314 13.66 -13.67 10.72
N ASP A 315 13.73 -12.45 11.27
CA ASP A 315 14.51 -12.07 12.46
C ASP A 315 14.13 -12.83 13.74
N LYS A 316 12.99 -13.53 13.74
CA LYS A 316 12.47 -14.32 14.85
C LYS A 316 12.15 -15.77 14.47
N GLY A 317 12.65 -16.25 13.32
CA GLY A 317 12.32 -17.59 12.82
C GLY A 317 10.88 -17.75 12.31
N GLN A 318 10.17 -16.64 12.05
CA GLN A 318 8.77 -16.66 11.59
C GLN A 318 8.59 -17.10 10.13
N LEU A 319 9.68 -17.45 9.44
CA LEU A 319 9.65 -17.97 8.07
C LEU A 319 9.68 -19.51 8.02
N GLY A 320 9.80 -20.19 9.18
CA GLY A 320 10.09 -21.63 9.29
C GLY A 320 11.58 -21.87 9.51
#